data_AF-A0A4R6IX71-F1
#
_entry.id   AF-A0A4R6IX71-F1
#
_cell.length_a   1.000
_cell.length_b   1.000
_cell.length_c   1.000
_cell.angle_alpha   90.00
_cell.angle_beta   90.00
_cell.angle_gamma   90.00
#
_symmetry.space_group_name_H-M   'P 1'
#
loop_
_entity.id
_entity.type
_entity.pdbx_description
1 polymer ?
#
loop_
_entity_poly.entity_id
_entity_poly.type
_entity_poly.pdbx_seq_one_letter_code
_entity_poly.pdbx_strand_id
1 'polypeptide(L)'
;MSQPVDDRTITANQAQAEYVAKCSEIVEIELVLVLLDQSIAESLYRAEPVVAISNDALAVYASDAFWQLLDLYREASNRRLDLYAARDYAHAVWTSASAESTAADTYVSTPMNHR
;
A
#
# COMPACT_ATOMS: atom_id res chain seq x y z
N MET A 1 -13.95 22.65 24.41
CA MET A 1 -13.80 23.37 23.13
C MET A 1 -13.43 22.34 22.08
N SER A 2 -14.42 21.67 21.50
CA SER A 2 -14.21 20.65 20.47
C SER A 2 -13.96 21.39 19.17
N GLN A 3 -12.76 21.29 18.60
CA GLN A 3 -12.53 21.81 17.25
C GLN A 3 -13.46 21.06 16.30
N PRO A 4 -14.13 21.75 15.37
CA PRO A 4 -14.80 21.08 14.27
C PRO A 4 -13.71 20.35 13.50
N VAL A 5 -13.76 19.02 13.49
CA VAL A 5 -13.05 18.24 12.49
C VAL A 5 -13.69 18.68 11.18
N ASP A 6 -12.96 19.43 10.37
CA ASP A 6 -13.40 19.77 9.02
C ASP A 6 -13.77 18.45 8.34
N ASP A 7 -15.07 18.22 8.16
CA ASP A 7 -15.60 17.14 7.33
C ASP A 7 -15.11 17.44 5.92
N ARG A 8 -13.89 16.98 5.60
CA ARG A 8 -13.40 16.87 4.24
C ARG A 8 -14.34 15.89 3.57
N THR A 9 -15.39 16.43 2.97
CA THR A 9 -16.28 15.70 2.07
C THR A 9 -15.45 15.30 0.85
N ILE A 10 -14.80 14.13 0.94
CA ILE A 10 -14.06 13.52 -0.16
C ILE A 10 -15.11 13.17 -1.22
N THR A 11 -14.98 13.77 -2.40
CA THR A 11 -15.86 13.44 -3.52
C THR A 11 -15.59 12.01 -4.01
N ALA A 12 -16.60 11.33 -4.57
CA ALA A 12 -16.43 9.98 -5.10
C ALA A 12 -15.26 9.86 -6.10
N ASN A 13 -15.02 10.90 -6.90
CA ASN A 13 -13.90 10.95 -7.85
C ASN A 13 -12.53 11.04 -7.16
N GLN A 14 -12.43 11.78 -6.04
CA GLN A 14 -11.20 11.85 -5.25
C GLN A 14 -10.91 10.50 -4.58
N ALA A 15 -11.92 9.87 -3.99
CA ALA A 15 -11.79 8.54 -3.39
C ALA A 15 -11.40 7.47 -4.43
N GLN A 16 -11.96 7.54 -5.64
CA GLN A 16 -11.57 6.67 -6.74
C GLN A 16 -10.10 6.87 -7.15
N ALA A 17 -9.65 8.13 -7.27
CA ALA A 17 -8.27 8.43 -7.62
C ALA A 17 -7.30 7.92 -6.55
N GLU A 18 -7.63 8.09 -5.26
CA GLU A 18 -6.85 7.55 -4.14
C GLU A 18 -6.80 6.02 -4.17
N TYR A 19 -7.93 5.35 -4.43
CA TYR A 19 -7.96 3.89 -4.59
C TYR A 19 -7.03 3.41 -5.70
N VAL A 20 -7.10 4.04 -6.88
CA VAL A 20 -6.23 3.68 -8.03
C VAL A 20 -4.76 3.96 -7.72
N ALA A 21 -4.45 5.06 -7.02
CA ALA A 21 -3.10 5.36 -6.58
C ALA A 21 -2.57 4.27 -5.63
N LYS A 22 -3.38 3.83 -4.66
CA LYS A 22 -2.98 2.74 -3.75
C LYS A 22 -2.81 1.41 -4.45
N CYS A 23 -3.64 1.07 -5.44
CA CYS A 23 -3.42 -0.10 -6.27
C CYS A 23 -2.09 -0.04 -7.04
N SER A 24 -1.71 1.14 -7.54
CA SER A 24 -0.43 1.33 -8.25
C SER A 24 0.76 1.18 -7.30
N GLU A 25 0.70 1.81 -6.12
CA GLU A 25 1.72 1.67 -5.06
C GLU A 25 1.88 0.21 -4.61
N ILE A 26 0.79 -0.57 -4.57
CA ILE A 26 0.84 -2.01 -4.25
C ILE A 26 1.63 -2.79 -5.30
N VAL A 27 1.40 -2.53 -6.59
CA VAL A 27 2.14 -3.20 -7.67
C VAL A 27 3.64 -2.90 -7.57
N GLU A 28 3.99 -1.65 -7.29
CA GLU A 28 5.39 -1.23 -7.14
C GLU A 28 6.06 -1.92 -5.94
N ILE A 29 5.42 -1.93 -4.76
CA ILE A 29 6.01 -2.57 -3.57
C ILE A 29 6.11 -4.09 -3.74
N GLU A 30 5.19 -4.73 -4.45
CA GLU A 30 5.27 -6.16 -4.76
C GLU A 30 6.43 -6.48 -5.69
N LEU A 31 6.70 -5.64 -6.69
CA LEU A 31 7.89 -5.77 -7.52
C LEU A 31 9.17 -5.63 -6.70
N VAL A 32 9.22 -4.67 -5.77
CA VAL A 32 10.36 -4.49 -4.86
C VAL A 32 10.59 -5.72 -3.99
N LEU A 33 9.53 -6.31 -3.44
CA LEU A 33 9.63 -7.53 -2.64
C LEU A 33 10.21 -8.70 -3.45
N VAL A 34 9.78 -8.89 -4.70
CA VAL A 34 10.34 -9.93 -5.59
C VAL A 34 11.83 -9.70 -5.85
N LEU A 35 12.25 -8.45 -6.08
CA LEU A 35 13.66 -8.12 -6.28
C LEU A 35 14.50 -8.33 -5.01
N LEU A 36 13.94 -8.03 -3.84
CA LEU A 36 14.58 -8.29 -2.55
C LEU A 36 14.74 -9.80 -2.31
N ASP A 37 13.70 -10.60 -2.57
CA ASP A 37 13.78 -12.07 -2.47
C ASP A 37 14.90 -12.63 -3.35
N GLN A 38 15.00 -12.17 -4.60
CA GLN A 38 16.08 -12.56 -5.51
C GLN A 38 17.45 -12.14 -4.96
N SER A 39 17.57 -10.91 -4.46
CA SER A 39 18.83 -10.39 -3.91
C SER A 39 19.28 -11.14 -2.65
N ILE A 40 18.32 -11.52 -1.79
CA ILE A 40 18.57 -12.32 -0.59
C ILE A 40 19.05 -13.72 -0.99
N ALA A 41 18.39 -14.36 -1.96
CA ALA A 41 18.80 -15.66 -2.46
C ALA A 41 20.21 -15.62 -3.06
N GLU A 42 20.50 -14.62 -3.91
CA GLU A 42 21.83 -14.43 -4.50
C GLU A 42 22.91 -14.14 -3.42
N SER A 43 22.55 -13.40 -2.37
CA SER A 43 23.44 -13.13 -1.24
C SER A 43 23.78 -14.42 -0.48
N LEU A 44 22.80 -15.29 -0.23
CA LEU A 44 23.03 -16.61 0.38
C LEU A 44 23.98 -17.47 -0.45
N TYR A 45 23.78 -17.52 -1.77
CA TYR A 45 24.67 -18.27 -2.67
C TYR A 45 26.10 -17.73 -2.71
N ARG A 46 26.31 -16.42 -2.51
CA ARG A 46 27.65 -15.82 -2.45
C ARG A 46 28.30 -15.92 -1.08
N ALA A 47 27.52 -15.83 0.00
CA ALA A 47 28.02 -15.88 1.36
C ALA A 47 28.53 -17.28 1.74
N GLU A 48 27.85 -18.35 1.29
CA GLU A 48 28.22 -19.73 1.58
C GLU A 48 29.68 -20.09 1.19
N PRO A 49 30.18 -19.78 -0.02
CA PRO A 49 31.58 -20.02 -0.38
C PRO A 49 32.57 -19.04 0.24
N VAL A 50 32.16 -17.80 0.58
CA VAL A 50 33.05 -16.78 1.18
C VAL A 50 33.35 -17.10 2.65
N VAL A 51 32.34 -17.53 3.41
CA VAL A 51 32.51 -18.00 4.81
C VAL A 51 33.38 -19.26 4.86
N ALA A 52 33.30 -20.11 3.85
CA ALA A 52 34.05 -21.37 3.79
C ALA A 52 35.55 -21.21 3.42
N ILE A 53 35.96 -20.13 2.73
CA ILE A 53 37.28 -20.08 2.06
C ILE A 53 38.32 -19.16 2.72
N SER A 54 38.00 -18.00 3.31
CA SER A 54 38.88 -17.22 4.25
C SER A 54 38.51 -15.73 4.35
N ASN A 55 39.01 -15.13 5.44
CA ASN A 55 39.03 -13.72 5.88
C ASN A 55 37.75 -13.20 6.56
N ASP A 56 37.86 -13.04 7.89
CA ASP A 56 36.86 -12.48 8.81
C ASP A 56 36.18 -11.21 8.25
N ALA A 57 36.93 -10.28 7.67
CA ALA A 57 36.38 -9.00 7.22
C ALA A 57 35.39 -9.11 6.03
N LEU A 58 35.66 -10.01 5.06
CA LEU A 58 34.76 -10.21 3.91
C LEU A 58 33.51 -11.00 4.32
N ALA A 59 33.68 -11.97 5.21
CA ALA A 59 32.58 -12.72 5.79
C ALA A 59 31.67 -11.81 6.64
N VAL A 60 32.24 -10.90 7.43
CA VAL A 60 31.48 -9.89 8.19
C VAL A 60 30.72 -8.95 7.25
N TYR A 61 31.37 -8.38 6.23
CA TYR A 61 30.69 -7.49 5.28
C TYR A 61 29.54 -8.16 4.51
N ALA A 62 29.75 -9.40 4.06
CA ALA A 62 28.69 -10.17 3.40
C ALA A 62 27.52 -10.46 4.36
N SER A 63 27.82 -10.75 5.63
CA SER A 63 26.81 -10.95 6.67
C SER A 63 26.01 -9.68 6.95
N ASP A 64 26.67 -8.53 7.07
CA ASP A 64 26.00 -7.24 7.31
C ASP A 64 25.07 -6.86 6.14
N ALA A 65 25.53 -7.04 4.91
CA ALA A 65 24.71 -6.78 3.71
C ALA A 65 23.49 -7.71 3.65
N PHE A 66 23.64 -8.98 4.03
CA PHE A 66 22.52 -9.93 4.12
C PHE A 66 21.47 -9.48 5.15
N TRP A 67 21.89 -9.06 6.34
CA TRP A 67 20.96 -8.57 7.37
C TRP A 67 20.23 -7.30 6.95
N GLN A 68 20.92 -6.38 6.27
CA GLN A 68 20.28 -5.18 5.72
C GLN A 68 19.21 -5.51 4.68
N LEU A 69 19.45 -6.49 3.80
CA LEU A 69 18.45 -6.95 2.83
C LEU A 69 17.21 -7.55 3.52
N LEU A 70 17.40 -8.32 4.60
CA LEU A 70 16.30 -8.85 5.40
C LEU A 70 15.49 -7.75 6.10
N ASP A 71 16.16 -6.73 6.63
CA ASP A 71 15.48 -5.59 7.25
C ASP A 71 14.63 -4.81 6.23
N LEU A 72 15.19 -4.54 5.04
CA LEU A 72 14.45 -3.91 3.94
C LEU A 72 13.26 -4.75 3.49
N TYR A 73 13.41 -6.08 3.41
CA TYR A 73 12.32 -6.99 3.06
C TYR A 73 11.19 -6.94 4.09
N ARG A 74 11.53 -6.90 5.38
CA ARG A 74 10.57 -6.77 6.46
C ARG A 74 9.83 -5.42 6.39
N GLU A 75 10.55 -4.33 6.17
CA GLU A 75 9.95 -3.00 6.03
C GLU A 75 9.00 -2.93 4.83
N ALA A 76 9.44 -3.41 3.66
CA ALA A 76 8.61 -3.46 2.46
C ALA A 76 7.36 -4.34 2.66
N SER A 77 7.49 -5.46 3.39
CA SER A 77 6.37 -6.34 3.72
C SER A 77 5.33 -5.65 4.60
N ASN A 78 5.78 -4.93 5.63
CA ASN A 78 4.89 -4.14 6.49
C ASN A 78 4.21 -3.02 5.68
N ARG A 79 4.97 -2.30 4.86
CA ARG A 79 4.44 -1.25 4.00
C ARG A 79 3.37 -1.77 3.04
N ARG A 80 3.55 -2.98 2.50
CA ARG A 80 2.53 -3.63 1.67
C ARG A 80 1.23 -3.89 2.43
N LEU A 81 1.31 -4.34 3.68
CA LEU A 81 0.12 -4.54 4.52
C LEU A 81 -0.63 -3.21 4.77
N ASP A 82 0.12 -2.15 5.07
CA ASP A 82 -0.47 -0.80 5.25
C ASP A 82 -1.14 -0.30 3.96
N LEU A 83 -0.52 -0.55 2.81
CA LEU A 83 -1.09 -0.19 1.51
C LEU A 83 -2.37 -0.97 1.20
N TYR A 84 -2.43 -2.25 1.54
CA TYR A 84 -3.65 -3.04 1.41
C TYR A 84 -4.78 -2.50 2.29
N ALA A 85 -4.49 -2.17 3.56
CA ALA A 85 -5.47 -1.56 4.45
C ALA A 85 -5.94 -0.20 3.92
N ALA A 86 -5.03 0.63 3.41
CA ALA A 86 -5.36 1.94 2.82
C ALA A 86 -6.20 1.81 1.54
N ARG A 87 -5.89 0.83 0.67
CA ARG A 87 -6.69 0.51 -0.52
C ARG A 87 -8.11 0.13 -0.14
N ASP A 88 -8.27 -0.76 0.83
CA ASP A 88 -9.59 -1.26 1.25
C ASP A 88 -10.43 -0.13 1.87
N TYR A 89 -9.78 0.75 2.64
CA TYR A 89 -10.41 1.98 3.14
C TYR A 89 -10.84 2.92 2.00
N ALA A 90 -9.95 3.23 1.06
CA ALA A 90 -10.26 4.12 -0.08
C ALA A 90 -11.40 3.55 -0.94
N HIS A 91 -11.42 2.23 -1.13
CA HIS A 91 -12.52 1.54 -1.82
C HIS A 91 -13.85 1.70 -1.07
N ALA A 92 -13.84 1.49 0.26
CA ALA A 92 -15.04 1.66 1.08
C ALA A 92 -15.59 3.10 0.98
N VAL A 93 -14.71 4.11 1.11
CA VAL A 93 -15.08 5.53 0.96
C VAL A 93 -15.65 5.82 -0.43
N TRP A 94 -15.02 5.29 -1.49
CA TRP A 94 -15.51 5.46 -2.85
C TRP A 94 -16.90 4.85 -3.03
N THR A 95 -17.14 3.64 -2.51
CA THR A 95 -18.45 2.99 -2.61
C THR A 95 -19.54 3.74 -1.84
N SER A 96 -19.24 4.26 -0.64
CA SER A 96 -20.23 5.03 0.14
C SER A 96 -20.55 6.36 -0.53
N ALA A 97 -19.54 7.10 -1.01
CA ALA A 97 -19.73 8.37 -1.71
C ALA A 97 -20.48 8.21 -3.05
N SER A 98 -20.31 7.07 -3.72
CA SER A 98 -21.01 6.78 -4.98
C SER A 98 -22.49 6.40 -4.76
N ALA A 99 -22.84 5.82 -3.61
CA ALA A 99 -24.21 5.47 -3.27
C ALA A 99 -25.07 6.70 -2.92
N GLU A 100 -24.49 7.72 -2.29
CA GLU A 100 -25.20 8.97 -1.95
C GLU A 100 -25.63 9.76 -3.19
N SER A 101 -24.88 9.69 -4.30
CA SER A 101 -25.24 10.35 -5.56
C SER A 101 -26.56 9.85 -6.15
N THR A 102 -26.94 8.59 -5.93
CA THR A 102 -28.20 8.03 -6.46
C THR A 102 -29.44 8.38 -5.63
N ALA A 103 -29.29 8.71 -4.35
CA ALA A 103 -30.43 9.04 -3.48
C ALA A 103 -30.96 10.47 -3.74
N ALA A 104 -30.09 11.40 -4.15
CA ALA A 104 -30.48 12.79 -4.42
C ALA A 104 -31.30 12.94 -5.72
N ASP A 105 -31.04 12.12 -6.75
CA ASP A 105 -31.73 12.21 -8.04
C ASP A 105 -33.14 11.57 -8.05
N THR A 106 -33.47 10.75 -7.04
CA THR A 106 -34.77 10.06 -7.02
C THR A 106 -35.90 10.89 -6.39
N TYR A 107 -35.61 12.07 -5.81
CA TYR A 107 -36.58 12.87 -5.04
C TYR A 107 -37.16 14.11 -5.75
N VAL A 108 -36.83 14.37 -7.03
CA VAL A 108 -37.27 15.58 -7.76
C VAL A 108 -38.36 15.32 -8.81
N SER A 109 -39.07 14.18 -8.73
CA SER A 109 -40.18 13.89 -9.66
C SER A 109 -41.43 13.36 -8.97
N THR A 110 -41.92 14.09 -7.97
CA THR A 110 -43.34 14.00 -7.57
C THR A 110 -44.04 15.27 -8.05
N PRO A 111 -44.87 15.22 -9.11
CA PRO A 111 -45.66 16.37 -9.51
C PRO A 111 -46.67 16.69 -8.41
N MET A 112 -46.67 17.94 -7.94
CA MET A 112 -47.74 18.49 -7.11
C MET A 112 -49.05 18.40 -7.88
N ASN A 113 -49.93 17.50 -7.46
CA ASN A 113 -51.29 17.45 -7.97
C ASN A 113 -52.10 18.51 -7.23
N HIS A 114 -52.34 19.64 -7.88
CA HIS A 114 -53.36 20.61 -7.47
C HIS A 114 -54.75 20.06 -7.81
N ARG A 115 -55.55 19.74 -6.78
CA ARG A 115 -56.99 19.99 -6.73
C ARG A 115 -57.55 19.78 -5.33
#